data_AF-N1U669-F1
#
_entry.id   AF-N1U669-F1
#
_cell.length_a   1.000
_cell.length_b   1.000
_cell.length_c   1.000
_cell.angle_alpha   90.00
_cell.angle_beta   90.00
_cell.angle_gamma   90.00
#
_symmetry.space_group_name_H-M   'P 1'
#
loop_
_entity.id
_entity.type
_entity.pdbx_description
1 polymer ?
#
loop_
_entity_poly.entity_id
_entity_poly.type
_entity_poly.pdbx_seq_one_letter_code
_entity_poly.pdbx_strand_id
1 'polypeptide(L)'
;MSITHITSLSLEDMAVELSRNILEERKSFPLHSPVIVVPSTNMKLWLNLNLSRFSGLSANLRFLFLEKALEEYFHLRANLDYDPFQRAFPSREATQRKILTFLIENANSKETIFLRSFLKNIARAFL
;
A
#
# COMPACT_ATOMS: atom_id res chain seq x y z
N MET A 1 2.94 21.34 -7.40
CA MET A 1 2.98 20.66 -6.09
C MET A 1 4.28 21.03 -5.40
N SER A 2 4.22 21.70 -4.25
CA SER A 2 5.39 21.85 -3.37
C SER A 2 5.44 20.64 -2.45
N ILE A 3 6.58 19.95 -2.39
CA ILE A 3 6.80 18.87 -1.44
C ILE A 3 7.55 19.46 -0.25
N THR A 4 6.91 19.48 0.91
CA THR A 4 7.54 19.93 2.15
C THR A 4 8.23 18.73 2.79
N HIS A 5 9.54 18.83 3.02
CA HIS A 5 10.32 17.82 3.70
C HIS A 5 10.62 18.24 5.14
N ILE A 6 10.31 17.37 6.09
CA ILE A 6 10.48 17.62 7.53
C ILE A 6 11.37 16.52 8.09
N THR A 7 12.40 16.93 8.83
CA THR A 7 13.32 16.02 9.53
C THR A 7 13.27 16.29 11.01
N SER A 8 13.16 15.24 11.83
CA SER A 8 13.40 15.34 13.27
C SER A 8 14.22 14.15 13.75
N LEU A 9 14.85 14.32 14.91
CA LEU A 9 15.57 13.29 15.66
C LEU A 9 14.60 12.37 16.43
N SER A 10 13.35 12.81 16.65
CA SER A 10 12.29 12.02 17.29
C SER A 10 11.13 11.78 16.35
N LEU A 11 10.63 10.54 16.34
CA LEU A 11 9.41 10.17 15.66
C LEU A 11 8.18 10.88 16.27
N GLU A 12 8.24 11.21 17.56
CA GLU A 12 7.17 11.90 18.28
C GLU A 12 7.00 13.34 17.77
N ASP A 13 8.10 14.07 17.56
CA ASP A 13 8.05 15.43 17.00
C ASP A 13 7.44 15.44 15.61
N MET A 14 7.81 14.45 14.77
CA MET A 14 7.22 14.30 13.44
C MET A 14 5.72 13.98 13.51
N ALA A 15 5.29 13.19 14.49
CA ALA A 15 3.88 12.88 14.71
C ALA A 15 3.08 14.10 15.20
N VAL A 16 3.68 14.96 16.03
CA VAL A 16 3.08 16.23 16.47
C VAL A 16 2.91 17.17 15.27
N GLU A 17 3.93 17.33 14.44
CA GLU A 17 3.85 18.18 13.25
C GLU A 17 2.82 17.63 12.24
N LEU A 18 2.80 16.31 12.04
CA LEU A 18 1.77 15.64 11.24
C LEU A 18 0.37 15.89 11.80
N SER A 19 0.19 15.85 13.12
CA SER A 19 -1.10 16.11 13.76
C SER A 19 -1.58 17.54 13.54
N ARG A 20 -0.66 18.52 13.54
CA ARG A 20 -0.96 19.93 13.26
C ARG A 20 -1.42 20.09 11.82
N ASN A 21 -0.67 19.53 10.86
CA ASN A 21 -1.01 19.59 9.44
C ASN A 21 -2.38 18.95 9.15
N ILE A 22 -2.67 17.80 9.75
CA ILE A 22 -3.98 17.14 9.64
C ILE A 22 -5.10 18.04 10.17
N LEU A 23 -4.88 18.74 11.29
CA LEU A 23 -5.87 19.62 11.88
C LEU A 23 -6.13 20.85 11.00
N GLU A 24 -5.10 21.41 10.38
CA GLU A 24 -5.23 22.50 9.41
C GLU A 24 -5.99 22.05 8.16
N GLU A 25 -5.68 20.86 7.62
CA GLU A 25 -6.37 20.28 6.47
C GLU A 25 -7.85 19.98 6.77
N ARG A 26 -8.18 19.52 7.97
CA ARG A 26 -9.58 19.35 8.40
C ARG A 26 -10.35 20.65 8.52
N LYS A 27 -9.68 21.74 8.91
CA LYS A 27 -10.33 23.07 8.99
C LYS A 27 -10.69 23.59 7.61
N SER A 28 -9.84 23.34 6.60
CA SER A 28 -10.13 23.72 5.22
C SER A 28 -11.11 22.76 4.53
N PHE A 29 -11.04 21.45 4.82
CA PHE A 29 -11.89 20.42 4.23
C PHE A 29 -12.39 19.40 5.27
N PRO A 30 -13.52 19.68 5.97
CA PRO A 30 -13.97 18.87 7.11
C PRO A 30 -14.41 17.44 6.77
N LEU A 31 -14.79 17.17 5.52
CA LEU A 31 -15.24 15.84 5.07
C LEU A 31 -14.14 15.03 4.37
N HIS A 32 -13.01 15.65 4.03
CA HIS A 32 -11.92 14.93 3.36
C HIS A 32 -11.19 14.07 4.37
N SER A 33 -11.04 12.77 4.09
CA SER A 33 -10.16 11.90 4.87
C SER A 33 -8.69 12.14 4.45
N PRO A 34 -7.82 12.68 5.32
CA PRO A 34 -6.41 12.86 5.00
C PRO A 34 -5.75 11.51 4.74
N VAL A 35 -4.93 11.46 3.69
CA VAL A 35 -4.21 10.25 3.30
C VAL A 35 -2.82 10.27 3.93
N ILE A 36 -2.52 9.26 4.73
CA ILE A 36 -1.23 9.08 5.38
C ILE A 36 -0.57 7.84 4.80
N VAL A 37 0.57 8.03 4.13
CA VAL A 37 1.35 6.94 3.59
C VAL A 37 2.28 6.40 4.68
N VAL A 38 2.19 5.11 4.96
CA VAL A 38 2.96 4.44 6.01
C VAL A 38 3.75 3.26 5.44
N PRO A 39 4.97 3.01 5.93
CA PRO A 39 5.81 1.92 5.44
C PRO A 39 5.43 0.55 6.04
N SER A 40 4.73 0.52 7.18
CA SER A 40 4.41 -0.72 7.88
C SER A 40 3.13 -0.61 8.71
N THR A 41 2.51 -1.76 9.00
CA THR A 41 1.34 -1.86 9.87
C THR A 41 1.64 -1.42 11.30
N ASN A 42 2.88 -1.63 11.78
CA ASN A 42 3.33 -1.15 13.09
C ASN A 42 3.30 0.37 13.16
N MET A 43 3.77 1.05 12.11
CA MET A 43 3.72 2.50 12.02
C MET A 43 2.27 3.02 11.99
N LYS A 44 1.37 2.34 11.27
CA LYS A 44 -0.07 2.65 11.28
C LYS A 44 -0.65 2.60 12.70
N LEU A 45 -0.35 1.54 13.44
CA LEU A 45 -0.86 1.37 14.81
C LEU A 45 -0.29 2.43 15.74
N TRP A 46 1.02 2.66 15.67
CA TRP A 46 1.71 3.66 16.46
C TRP A 46 1.19 5.07 16.18
N LEU A 47 1.00 5.44 14.91
CA LEU A 47 0.43 6.74 14.53
C LEU A 47 -1.03 6.88 14.99
N ASN A 48 -1.86 5.85 14.84
CA ASN A 48 -3.25 5.91 15.31
C ASN A 48 -3.35 6.20 16.82
N LEU A 49 -2.50 5.56 17.62
CA LEU A 49 -2.45 5.75 19.07
C LEU A 49 -1.89 7.12 19.47
N ASN A 50 -0.86 7.61 18.78
CA ASN A 50 -0.27 8.90 19.13
C ASN A 50 -1.12 10.06 18.62
N LEU A 51 -1.68 9.98 17.41
CA LEU A 51 -2.57 11.00 16.88
C LEU A 51 -3.85 11.12 17.72
N SER A 52 -4.41 10.03 18.23
CA SER A 52 -5.54 10.08 19.16
C SER A 52 -5.18 10.75 20.48
N ARG A 53 -3.97 10.55 20.99
CA ARG A 53 -3.46 11.24 22.19
C ARG A 53 -3.30 12.75 21.97
N PHE A 54 -2.75 13.18 20.83
CA PHE A 54 -2.47 14.60 20.57
C PHE A 54 -3.71 15.41 20.16
N SER A 55 -4.62 14.80 19.40
CA SER A 55 -5.79 15.50 18.83
C SER A 55 -7.13 15.10 19.45
N GLY A 56 -7.14 14.19 20.42
CA GLY A 56 -8.34 13.66 21.07
C GLY A 56 -9.14 12.65 20.23
N LEU A 57 -9.07 12.72 18.89
CA LEU A 57 -9.82 11.83 18.01
C LEU A 57 -9.10 11.54 16.68
N SER A 58 -8.64 10.29 16.51
CA SER A 58 -8.09 9.76 15.25
C SER A 58 -9.20 9.16 14.36
N ALA A 59 -10.27 9.91 14.08
CA ALA A 59 -11.33 9.48 13.18
C ALA A 59 -11.07 9.96 11.75
N ASN A 60 -11.56 9.26 10.72
CA ASN A 60 -11.48 9.69 9.31
C ASN A 60 -10.05 9.84 8.73
N LEU A 61 -9.08 9.01 9.13
CA LEU A 61 -7.74 8.95 8.53
C LEU A 61 -7.62 7.74 7.60
N ARG A 62 -7.09 7.95 6.39
CA ARG A 62 -6.81 6.87 5.44
C ARG A 62 -5.34 6.53 5.46
N PHE A 63 -5.00 5.40 6.07
CA PHE A 63 -3.64 4.86 6.01
C PHE A 63 -3.47 3.98 4.79
N LEU A 64 -2.52 4.34 3.93
CA LEU A 64 -2.16 3.61 2.72
C LEU A 64 -0.69 3.21 2.76
N PHE A 65 -0.37 2.11 2.09
CA PHE A 65 1.02 1.79 1.77
C PHE A 65 1.45 2.55 0.51
N LEU A 66 2.76 2.70 0.32
CA LEU A 66 3.32 3.49 -0.76
C LEU A 66 2.84 3.02 -2.14
N GLU A 67 2.80 1.71 -2.35
CA GLU A 67 2.38 1.09 -3.62
C GLU A 67 0.95 1.48 -3.97
N LYS A 68 0.05 1.42 -2.99
CA LYS A 68 -1.36 1.78 -3.18
C LYS A 68 -1.54 3.29 -3.33
N ALA A 69 -0.78 4.09 -2.61
CA ALA A 69 -0.83 5.55 -2.73
C ALA A 69 -0.36 6.02 -4.11
N LEU A 70 0.69 5.40 -4.65
CA LEU A 70 1.16 5.67 -6.01
C LEU A 70 0.13 5.23 -7.05
N GLU A 71 -0.46 4.04 -6.91
CA GLU A 71 -1.54 3.57 -7.79
C GLU A 71 -2.71 4.56 -7.82
N GLU A 72 -3.24 4.95 -6.67
CA GLU A 72 -4.31 5.96 -6.57
C GLU A 72 -3.89 7.29 -7.23
N TYR A 73 -2.66 7.76 -6.99
CA TYR A 73 -2.14 8.99 -7.58
C TYR A 73 -2.06 8.93 -9.11
N PHE A 74 -1.57 7.83 -9.68
CA PHE A 74 -1.45 7.67 -11.13
C PHE A 74 -2.81 7.56 -11.82
N HIS A 75 -3.78 6.84 -11.21
CA HIS A 75 -5.14 6.76 -11.72
C HIS A 75 -5.84 8.13 -11.73
N LEU A 76 -5.75 8.88 -10.63
CA LEU A 76 -6.29 10.24 -10.53
C LEU A 76 -5.66 11.16 -11.58
N ARG A 77 -4.34 11.09 -11.78
CA ARG A 77 -3.64 11.91 -12.78
C ARG A 77 -4.02 11.55 -14.22
N ALA A 78 -4.35 10.28 -14.47
CA ALA A 78 -4.76 9.79 -15.78
C ALA A 78 -6.27 9.98 -16.07
N ASN A 79 -7.03 10.59 -15.16
CA ASN A 79 -8.51 10.68 -15.21
C ASN A 79 -9.18 9.30 -15.41
N LEU A 80 -8.57 8.24 -14.90
CA LEU A 80 -9.16 6.91 -14.92
C LEU A 80 -9.95 6.71 -13.64
N ASP A 81 -11.16 6.15 -13.74
CA ASP A 81 -11.94 5.75 -12.57
C ASP A 81 -11.13 4.70 -11.78
N TYR A 82 -10.75 5.05 -10.56
CA TYR A 82 -10.07 4.14 -9.65
C TYR A 82 -11.10 3.28 -8.93
N ASP A 83 -11.19 2.00 -9.28
CA ASP A 83 -11.95 1.03 -8.51
C ASP A 83 -11.03 0.36 -7.47
N PRO A 84 -11.25 0.55 -6.16
CA PRO A 84 -10.45 -0.08 -5.10
C PRO A 84 -10.48 -1.61 -5.13
N PHE A 85 -11.47 -2.21 -5.79
CA PHE A 85 -11.63 -3.66 -5.95
C PHE A 85 -10.96 -4.19 -7.22
N GLN A 86 -10.69 -3.32 -8.20
CA GLN A 86 -9.92 -3.66 -9.41
C GLN A 86 -8.53 -3.03 -9.32
N ARG A 87 -7.64 -3.68 -8.58
CA ARG A 87 -6.22 -3.26 -8.58
C ARG A 87 -5.62 -3.46 -9.96
N ALA A 88 -4.97 -2.43 -10.49
CA ALA A 88 -4.18 -2.51 -11.71
C ALA A 88 -2.97 -3.44 -11.50
N PHE A 89 -2.42 -3.45 -10.29
CA PHE A 89 -1.41 -4.42 -9.88
C PHE A 89 -2.05 -5.62 -9.16
N PRO A 90 -1.98 -6.84 -9.74
CA PRO A 90 -2.46 -8.03 -9.07
C PRO A 90 -1.76 -8.20 -7.71
N SER A 91 -2.49 -8.71 -6.71
CA SER A 91 -1.87 -9.03 -5.41
C SER A 91 -0.70 -9.99 -5.61
N ARG A 92 0.22 -10.05 -4.64
CA ARG A 92 1.34 -10.99 -4.70
C ARG A 92 0.85 -12.42 -4.93
N GLU A 93 -0.23 -12.82 -4.27
CA GLU A 93 -0.84 -14.15 -4.43
C GLU A 93 -1.41 -14.35 -5.84
N ALA A 94 -2.12 -13.35 -6.39
CA ALA A 94 -2.66 -13.40 -7.74
C ALA A 94 -1.55 -13.48 -8.79
N THR A 95 -0.46 -12.75 -8.58
CA THR A 95 0.74 -12.77 -9.43
C THR A 95 1.45 -14.11 -9.35
N GLN A 96 1.67 -14.63 -8.14
CA GLN A 96 2.24 -15.97 -7.92
C GLN A 96 1.40 -17.04 -8.60
N ARG A 97 0.07 -16.98 -8.48
CA ARG A 97 -0.84 -17.92 -9.15
C ARG A 97 -0.71 -17.82 -10.67
N LYS A 98 -0.75 -16.61 -11.25
CA LYS A 98 -0.56 -16.41 -12.70
C LYS A 98 0.77 -16.97 -13.19
N ILE A 99 1.86 -16.68 -12.48
CA ILE A 99 3.19 -17.19 -12.81
C ILE A 99 3.21 -18.72 -12.72
N LEU A 100 2.68 -19.29 -11.65
CA LEU A 100 2.65 -20.75 -11.46
C LEU A 100 1.84 -21.44 -12.57
N THR A 101 0.66 -20.90 -12.89
CA THR A 101 -0.18 -21.39 -14.00
C THR A 101 0.58 -21.33 -15.32
N PHE A 102 1.20 -20.19 -15.63
CA PHE A 102 1.99 -20.04 -16.85
C PHE A 102 3.17 -21.03 -16.91
N LEU A 103 3.87 -21.24 -15.79
CA LEU A 103 4.99 -22.18 -15.69
C LEU A 103 4.55 -23.63 -15.86
N ILE A 104 3.38 -24.01 -15.37
CA ILE A 104 2.80 -25.35 -15.55
C ILE A 104 2.42 -25.58 -17.02
N GLU A 105 1.71 -24.62 -17.63
CA GLU A 105 1.29 -24.70 -19.03
C GLU A 105 2.48 -24.75 -19.99
N ASN A 106 3.56 -24.04 -19.67
CA ASN A 106 4.76 -23.97 -20.49
C ASN A 106 5.90 -24.87 -19.98
N ALA A 107 5.62 -25.89 -19.15
CA ALA A 107 6.67 -26.69 -18.48
C ALA A 107 7.65 -27.42 -19.42
N ASN A 108 7.29 -27.59 -20.69
CA ASN A 108 8.12 -28.25 -21.72
C ASN A 108 8.75 -27.26 -22.72
N SER A 109 8.60 -25.94 -22.52
CA SER A 109 9.25 -24.93 -23.37
C SER A 109 10.76 -24.90 -23.10
N LYS A 110 11.56 -24.60 -24.13
CA LYS A 110 13.03 -24.56 -24.04
C LYS A 110 13.54 -23.67 -22.90
N GLU A 111 12.80 -22.61 -22.61
CA GLU A 111 13.15 -21.60 -21.61
C GLU A 111 12.86 -22.05 -20.17
N THR A 112 11.94 -22.98 -19.95
CA THR A 112 11.43 -23.38 -18.63
C THR A 112 11.78 -24.84 -18.26
N ILE A 113 12.43 -25.59 -19.17
CA ILE A 113 12.83 -26.99 -18.97
C ILE A 113 13.64 -27.19 -17.67
N PHE A 114 14.45 -26.22 -17.25
CA PHE A 114 15.23 -26.32 -16.02
C PHE A 114 14.36 -26.35 -14.74
N LEU A 115 13.17 -25.74 -14.78
CA LEU A 115 12.20 -25.73 -13.67
C LEU A 115 11.32 -26.99 -13.64
N ARG A 116 11.39 -27.85 -14.67
CA ARG A 116 10.52 -29.01 -14.84
C ARG A 116 10.59 -30.00 -13.67
N SER A 117 11.79 -30.23 -13.13
CA SER A 117 12.00 -31.11 -11.96
C SER A 117 11.27 -30.58 -10.71
N PHE A 118 11.31 -29.26 -10.51
CA PHE A 118 10.66 -28.58 -9.40
C PHE A 118 9.14 -28.54 -9.55
N LEU A 119 8.64 -28.24 -10.75
CA LEU A 119 7.20 -28.19 -11.06
C LEU A 119 6.53 -29.55 -10.93
N LYS A 120 7.22 -30.66 -11.25
CA LYS A 120 6.70 -32.03 -11.05
C LYS A 120 6.45 -32.37 -9.58
N ASN A 121 7.26 -31.85 -8.66
CA ASN A 121 7.08 -32.07 -7.22
C ASN A 121 6.01 -31.16 -6.61
N ILE A 122 5.87 -29.93 -7.13
CA ILE A 122 4.87 -28.96 -6.67
C ILE A 122 3.43 -29.44 -6.88
N ALA A 123 3.13 -30.15 -7.96
CA ALA A 123 1.79 -30.67 -8.23
C ALA A 123 1.27 -31.62 -7.13
N ARG A 124 2.15 -32.19 -6.30
CA ARG A 124 1.77 -33.02 -5.13
C ARG A 124 1.41 -32.21 -3.88
N ALA A 125 1.79 -30.93 -3.80
CA ALA A 125 1.61 -30.10 -2.60
C ALA A 125 0.28 -29.31 -2.59
N PHE A 126 -0.46 -29.32 -3.70
CA PHE A 126 -1.74 -28.61 -3.86
C PHE A 126 -2.93 -29.57 -4.10
N LEU A 127 -2.73 -30.87 -3.86
CA LEU A 127 -3.78 -31.90 -3.82
C LEU A 127 -4.26 -32.11 -2.38
#